data_AF-B0DC51-F1
#
_entry.id   AF-B0DC51-F1
#
_cell.length_a   1.000
_cell.length_b   1.000
_cell.length_c   1.000
_cell.angle_alpha   90.00
_cell.angle_beta   90.00
_cell.angle_gamma   90.00
#
_symmetry.space_group_name_H-M   'P 1'
#
loop_
_entity.id
_entity.type
_entity.pdbx_description
1 polymer ?
#
loop_
_entity_poly.entity_id
_entity_poly.type
_entity_poly.pdbx_seq_one_letter_code
_entity_poly.pdbx_strand_id
1 'polypeptide(L)'
;MIGGVLFLVIEDKRNTPDDNSLARLFLELLSAAEMNKKIDFAGLRIYGLLTNLQQYKFYSYDPSTEEFFFDELVIIANKRVPASNDMIDVVNKIFGLVLTGYIDGLRAIKERSEDRAKRNALSPESSAPVTGPSSQEVKF
;
A
#
# COMPACT_ATOMS: atom_id res chain seq x y z
N MET A 1 11.54 -5.90 2.79
CA MET A 1 10.80 -5.27 1.69
C MET A 1 10.29 -3.93 2.22
N ILE A 2 10.64 -2.81 1.58
CA ILE A 2 10.10 -1.49 1.95
C ILE A 2 8.90 -1.27 1.04
N GLY A 3 7.69 -1.37 1.61
CA GLY A 3 6.42 -1.12 0.91
C GLY A 3 5.61 -2.39 0.63
N GLY A 4 4.30 -2.29 0.89
CA GLY A 4 3.31 -3.27 0.42
C GLY A 4 2.86 -3.00 -1.02
N VAL A 5 1.95 -3.84 -1.51
CA VAL A 5 1.34 -3.70 -2.84
C VAL A 5 0.28 -2.61 -2.79
N LEU A 6 0.45 -1.57 -3.60
CA LEU A 6 -0.43 -0.38 -3.58
C LEU A 6 -1.20 -0.17 -4.89
N PHE A 7 -0.68 -0.68 -6.01
CA PHE A 7 -1.25 -0.48 -7.33
C PHE A 7 -1.06 -1.72 -8.21
N LEU A 8 -2.12 -2.15 -8.88
CA LEU A 8 -2.15 -3.29 -9.80
C LEU A 8 -2.70 -2.88 -11.16
N VAL A 9 -2.18 -3.48 -12.23
CA VAL A 9 -2.67 -3.26 -13.60
C VAL A 9 -2.99 -4.58 -14.25
N ILE A 10 -4.20 -4.69 -14.79
CA ILE A 10 -4.63 -5.81 -15.63
C ILE A 10 -4.99 -5.27 -17.01
N GLU A 11 -4.27 -5.77 -18.01
CA GLU A 11 -4.57 -5.53 -19.42
C GLU A 11 -5.54 -6.60 -19.93
N ASP A 12 -6.71 -6.19 -20.38
CA ASP A 12 -7.63 -7.02 -21.14
C ASP A 12 -7.27 -6.94 -22.62
N LYS A 13 -6.73 -8.04 -23.15
CA LYS A 13 -6.33 -8.16 -24.56
C LYS A 13 -7.51 -8.33 -25.50
N ARG A 14 -8.75 -8.36 -24.99
CA ARG A 14 -9.96 -8.53 -25.80
C ARG A 14 -10.66 -7.19 -26.00
N ASN A 15 -11.21 -6.96 -27.19
CA ASN A 15 -11.95 -5.73 -27.52
C ASN A 15 -13.27 -5.57 -26.76
N THR A 16 -13.70 -6.57 -25.98
CA THR A 16 -14.91 -6.55 -25.16
C THR A 16 -14.54 -6.79 -23.70
N PRO A 17 -15.04 -5.98 -22.75
CA PRO A 17 -14.83 -6.24 -21.32
C PRO A 17 -15.35 -7.64 -20.98
N ASP A 18 -14.48 -8.51 -20.48
CA ASP A 18 -14.86 -9.83 -19.96
C ASP A 18 -15.09 -9.70 -18.44
N ASP A 19 -16.23 -10.18 -17.94
CA ASP A 19 -16.52 -10.26 -16.50
C ASP A 19 -15.42 -11.04 -15.74
N ASN A 20 -14.74 -11.97 -16.42
CA ASN A 20 -13.58 -12.66 -15.85
C ASN A 20 -12.39 -11.73 -15.57
N SER A 21 -12.17 -10.70 -16.39
CA SER A 21 -11.08 -9.74 -16.18
C SER A 21 -11.33 -8.88 -14.95
N LEU A 22 -12.58 -8.49 -14.71
CA LEU A 22 -12.98 -7.74 -13.52
C LEU A 22 -12.91 -8.62 -12.26
N ALA A 23 -13.45 -9.84 -12.31
CA ALA A 23 -13.36 -10.79 -11.21
C ALA A 23 -11.89 -11.08 -10.85
N ARG A 24 -11.03 -11.24 -11.86
CA ARG A 24 -9.59 -11.38 -11.66
C ARG A 24 -8.99 -10.16 -10.98
N LEU A 25 -9.34 -8.93 -11.39
CA LEU A 25 -8.84 -7.73 -10.72
C LEU A 25 -9.23 -7.72 -9.23
N PHE A 26 -10.48 -8.05 -8.91
CA PHE A 26 -10.94 -8.08 -7.52
C PHE A 26 -10.23 -9.13 -6.68
N LEU A 27 -9.97 -10.32 -7.25
CA LEU A 27 -9.16 -11.36 -6.58
C LEU A 27 -7.72 -10.90 -6.33
N GLU A 28 -7.11 -10.22 -7.30
CA GLU A 28 -5.74 -9.69 -7.15
C GLU A 28 -5.68 -8.57 -6.10
N LEU A 29 -6.67 -7.65 -6.07
CA LEU A 29 -6.79 -6.62 -5.03
C LEU A 29 -6.93 -7.24 -3.63
N LEU A 30 -7.78 -8.27 -3.49
CA LEU A 30 -7.96 -8.98 -2.23
C LEU A 30 -6.67 -9.71 -1.82
N SER A 31 -6.02 -10.39 -2.75
CA SER A 31 -4.75 -11.08 -2.50
C SER A 31 -3.66 -10.12 -2.05
N ALA A 32 -3.55 -8.96 -2.70
CA ALA A 32 -2.64 -7.90 -2.32
C ALA A 32 -2.92 -7.36 -0.90
N ALA A 33 -4.20 -7.24 -0.51
CA ALA A 33 -4.57 -6.83 0.84
C ALA A 33 -4.15 -7.85 1.89
N GLU A 34 -4.38 -9.14 1.61
CA GLU A 34 -3.92 -10.23 2.47
C GLU A 34 -2.39 -10.29 2.57
N MET A 35 -1.68 -9.99 1.49
CA MET A 35 -0.22 -9.86 1.53
C MET A 35 0.22 -8.67 2.38
N ASN A 36 -0.42 -7.51 2.23
CA ASN A 36 -0.11 -6.30 3.01
C ASN A 36 -0.33 -6.50 4.51
N LYS A 37 -1.36 -7.26 4.91
CA LYS A 37 -1.57 -7.65 6.31
C LYS A 37 -0.34 -8.38 6.90
N LYS A 38 0.32 -9.24 6.12
CA LYS A 38 1.49 -10.03 6.58
C LYS A 38 2.78 -9.21 6.76
N ILE A 39 2.83 -8.01 6.19
CA ILE A 39 4.00 -7.12 6.23
C ILE A 39 3.71 -5.81 6.97
N ASP A 40 2.73 -5.82 7.87
CA ASP A 40 2.34 -4.70 8.74
C ASP A 40 1.85 -3.45 7.99
N PHE A 41 1.27 -3.63 6.80
CA PHE A 41 0.58 -2.58 6.03
C PHE A 41 -0.94 -2.84 5.97
N ALA A 42 -1.49 -3.43 7.04
CA ALA A 42 -2.91 -3.69 7.17
C ALA A 42 -3.70 -2.37 7.08
N GLY A 43 -4.83 -2.39 6.36
CA GLY A 43 -5.71 -1.22 6.20
C GLY A 43 -5.33 -0.26 5.06
N LEU A 44 -4.17 -0.42 4.42
CA LEU A 44 -3.83 0.40 3.26
C LEU A 44 -4.71 0.06 2.05
N ARG A 45 -5.37 1.07 1.51
CA ARG A 45 -6.16 0.97 0.28
C ARG A 45 -5.28 0.52 -0.89
N ILE A 46 -5.83 -0.37 -1.70
CA ILE A 46 -5.15 -0.93 -2.87
C ILE A 46 -5.89 -0.49 -4.11
N TYR A 47 -5.15 0.00 -5.10
CA TYR A 47 -5.69 0.53 -6.33
C TYR A 47 -5.47 -0.45 -7.47
N GLY A 48 -6.40 -0.48 -8.42
CA GLY A 48 -6.40 -1.37 -9.56
C GLY A 48 -6.78 -0.63 -10.83
N LEU A 49 -6.17 -1.01 -11.95
CA LEU A 49 -6.51 -0.54 -13.29
C LEU A 49 -6.86 -1.72 -14.17
N LEU A 50 -8.05 -1.70 -14.75
CA LEU A 50 -8.45 -2.59 -15.83
C LEU A 50 -8.48 -1.80 -17.15
N THR A 51 -7.71 -2.25 -18.14
CA THR A 51 -7.61 -1.52 -19.42
C THR A 51 -7.56 -2.42 -20.65
N ASN A 52 -8.19 -1.98 -21.75
CA ASN A 52 -8.02 -2.55 -23.09
C ASN A 52 -7.32 -1.57 -24.04
N LEU A 53 -6.57 -0.61 -23.49
CA LEU A 53 -5.87 0.48 -24.17
C LEU A 53 -6.79 1.53 -24.86
N GLN A 54 -8.10 1.33 -24.84
CA GLN A 54 -9.11 2.33 -25.25
C GLN A 54 -9.93 2.82 -24.06
N GLN A 55 -10.14 1.95 -23.07
CA GLN A 55 -10.83 2.24 -21.82
C GLN A 55 -9.88 1.95 -20.66
N TYR A 56 -9.84 2.85 -19.68
CA TYR A 56 -9.05 2.74 -18.46
C TYR A 56 -10.01 2.87 -17.28
N LYS A 57 -10.34 1.73 -16.66
CA LYS A 57 -11.26 1.65 -15.52
C LYS A 57 -10.45 1.51 -14.24
N PHE A 58 -10.54 2.50 -13.39
CA PHE A 58 -9.87 2.56 -12.10
C PHE A 58 -10.80 2.02 -11.02
N TYR A 59 -10.26 1.13 -10.19
CA TYR A 59 -10.93 0.54 -9.06
C TYR A 59 -10.04 0.66 -7.82
N SER A 60 -10.65 0.54 -6.65
CA SER A 60 -9.91 0.39 -5.40
C SER A 60 -10.58 -0.59 -4.46
N TYR A 61 -9.81 -1.14 -3.54
CA TYR A 61 -10.27 -1.97 -2.43
C TYR A 61 -9.77 -1.36 -1.13
N ASP A 62 -10.69 -1.11 -0.20
CA ASP A 62 -10.37 -0.62 1.14
C ASP A 62 -10.42 -1.79 2.15
N PRO A 63 -9.26 -2.26 2.64
CA PRO A 63 -9.25 -3.36 3.60
C PRO A 63 -9.83 -2.99 4.98
N SER A 64 -10.04 -1.70 5.26
CA SER A 64 -10.60 -1.24 6.53
C SER A 64 -12.13 -1.34 6.55
N THR A 65 -12.77 -1.12 5.40
CA THR A 65 -14.23 -1.28 5.24
C THR A 65 -14.63 -2.57 4.53
N GLU A 66 -13.66 -3.30 3.98
CA GLU A 66 -13.84 -4.50 3.15
C GLU A 66 -14.66 -4.24 1.86
N GLU A 67 -14.62 -3.01 1.35
CA GLU A 67 -15.42 -2.59 0.20
C GLU A 67 -14.56 -2.38 -1.05
N PHE A 68 -15.17 -2.70 -2.21
CA PHE A 68 -14.64 -2.37 -3.53
C PHE A 68 -15.29 -1.09 -4.05
N PHE A 69 -14.50 -0.23 -4.67
CA PHE A 69 -14.95 1.01 -5.27
C PHE A 69 -14.60 1.03 -6.76
N PHE A 70 -15.53 1.56 -7.56
CA PHE A 70 -15.24 2.02 -8.90
C PHE A 70 -14.93 3.52 -8.82
N ASP A 71 -13.71 3.90 -9.15
CA ASP A 71 -13.25 5.27 -8.95
C ASP A 71 -13.51 6.12 -10.19
N GLU A 72 -13.13 5.63 -11.38
CA GLU A 72 -13.14 6.43 -12.60
C GLU A 72 -13.05 5.58 -13.88
N LEU A 73 -13.63 6.06 -14.97
CA LEU A 73 -13.42 5.55 -16.33
C LEU A 73 -12.88 6.67 -17.22
N VAL A 74 -11.72 6.45 -17.81
CA VAL A 74 -11.16 7.30 -18.86
C VAL A 74 -11.26 6.56 -20.20
N ILE A 75 -11.81 7.22 -21.22
CA ILE A 75 -11.94 6.67 -22.58
C ILE A 75 -11.03 7.46 -23.50
N ILE A 76 -10.18 6.75 -24.23
CA ILE A 76 -9.23 7.33 -25.18
C ILE A 76 -9.80 7.25 -26.59
N ALA A 77 -9.75 8.36 -27.31
CA ALA A 77 -10.18 8.42 -28.70
C ALA A 77 -9.27 7.58 -29.61
N ASN A 78 -9.86 6.86 -30.57
CA ASN A 78 -9.13 6.01 -31.53
C ASN A 78 -8.26 6.78 -32.56
N LYS A 79 -8.24 8.12 -32.53
CA LYS A 79 -7.42 8.94 -33.44
C LYS A 79 -6.12 9.34 -32.73
N ARG A 80 -4.96 9.18 -33.40
CA ARG A 80 -3.62 9.38 -32.82
C ARG A 80 -3.43 10.69 -32.04
N VAL A 81 -3.84 11.82 -32.60
CA VAL A 81 -3.59 13.14 -31.98
C VAL A 81 -4.47 13.36 -30.74
N PRO A 82 -5.79 13.08 -30.78
CA PRO A 82 -6.62 13.03 -29.58
C PRO A 82 -6.14 12.03 -28.53
N ALA A 83 -5.68 10.84 -28.96
CA ALA A 83 -5.25 9.78 -28.04
C ALA A 83 -4.10 10.21 -27.12
N SER A 84 -3.13 11.00 -27.63
CA SER A 84 -2.02 11.50 -26.81
C SER A 84 -2.47 12.49 -25.74
N ASN A 85 -3.52 13.27 -25.99
CA ASN A 85 -4.06 14.20 -25.00
C ASN A 85 -4.84 13.43 -23.93
N ASP A 86 -5.69 12.48 -24.32
CA ASP A 86 -6.47 11.66 -23.38
C ASP A 86 -5.56 10.81 -22.48
N MET A 87 -4.39 10.40 -22.98
CA MET A 87 -3.37 9.70 -22.18
C MET A 87 -2.81 10.56 -21.05
N ILE A 88 -2.84 11.91 -21.15
CA ILE A 88 -2.37 12.79 -20.07
C ILE A 88 -3.23 12.56 -18.82
N ASP A 89 -4.55 12.46 -18.98
CA ASP A 89 -5.48 12.24 -17.87
C ASP A 89 -5.25 10.87 -17.22
N VAL A 90 -5.07 9.83 -18.03
CA VAL A 90 -4.72 8.48 -17.56
C VAL A 90 -3.42 8.50 -16.76
N VAL A 91 -2.38 9.12 -17.30
CA VAL A 91 -1.05 9.18 -16.67
C VAL A 91 -1.11 9.98 -15.36
N ASN A 92 -1.78 11.13 -15.37
CA ASN A 92 -1.99 11.94 -14.16
C ASN A 92 -2.72 11.15 -13.07
N LYS A 93 -3.74 10.36 -13.45
CA LYS A 93 -4.45 9.50 -12.50
C LYS A 93 -3.54 8.43 -11.93
N ILE A 94 -2.80 7.70 -12.77
CA ILE A 94 -1.86 6.66 -12.32
C ILE A 94 -0.82 7.26 -11.35
N PHE A 95 -0.21 8.39 -11.70
CA PHE A 95 0.74 9.06 -10.82
C PHE A 95 0.11 9.49 -9.49
N GLY A 96 -1.11 10.03 -9.53
CA GLY A 96 -1.85 10.40 -8.32
C GLY A 96 -2.10 9.21 -7.40
N LEU A 97 -2.51 8.06 -7.94
CA LEU A 97 -2.76 6.83 -7.17
C LEU A 97 -1.46 6.26 -6.58
N VAL A 98 -0.39 6.18 -7.37
CA VAL A 98 0.92 5.71 -6.90
C VAL A 98 1.48 6.61 -5.80
N LEU A 99 1.39 7.93 -5.99
CA LEU A 99 1.86 8.91 -5.00
C LEU A 99 1.03 8.84 -3.71
N THR A 100 -0.29 8.69 -3.83
CA THR A 100 -1.19 8.52 -2.68
C THR A 100 -0.80 7.28 -1.88
N GLY A 101 -0.70 6.13 -2.54
CA GLY A 101 -0.28 4.88 -1.90
C GLY A 101 1.11 4.98 -1.25
N TYR A 102 2.06 5.66 -1.91
CA TYR A 102 3.38 5.91 -1.35
C TYR A 102 3.33 6.75 -0.06
N ILE A 103 2.58 7.85 -0.07
CA ILE A 103 2.40 8.73 1.09
C ILE A 103 1.76 7.95 2.25
N ASP A 104 0.73 7.15 1.97
CA ASP A 104 0.06 6.34 2.99
C ASP A 104 0.97 5.25 3.54
N GLY A 105 1.79 4.63 2.70
CA GLY A 105 2.85 3.72 3.12
C GLY A 105 3.88 4.40 4.05
N LEU A 106 4.30 5.62 3.72
CA LEU A 106 5.20 6.38 4.60
C LEU A 106 4.56 6.74 5.93
N ARG A 107 3.27 7.11 5.94
CA ARG A 107 2.52 7.38 7.18
C ARG A 107 2.47 6.15 8.08
N ALA A 108 2.12 4.99 7.52
CA ALA A 108 2.09 3.73 8.25
C ALA A 108 3.46 3.37 8.87
N ILE A 109 4.56 3.56 8.11
CA ILE A 109 5.92 3.34 8.62
C ILE A 109 6.26 4.30 9.77
N LYS A 110 5.88 5.57 9.64
CA LYS A 110 6.11 6.60 10.66
C LYS A 110 5.37 6.28 11.95
N GLU A 111 4.06 6.04 11.87
CA GLU A 111 3.20 5.69 13.01
C GLU A 111 3.76 4.47 13.76
N ARG A 112 4.13 3.43 13.03
CA ARG A 112 4.78 2.25 13.61
C ARG A 112 6.08 2.57 14.34
N SER A 113 6.87 3.49 13.81
CA SER A 113 8.15 3.87 14.42
C SER A 113 7.93 4.67 15.71
N GLU A 114 6.93 5.54 15.73
CA GLU A 114 6.49 6.25 16.94
C GLU A 114 5.94 5.29 18.00
N ASP A 115 5.12 4.31 17.62
CA ASP A 115 4.57 3.30 18.55
C ASP A 115 5.67 2.42 19.16
N ARG A 116 6.67 2.04 18.36
CA ARG A 116 7.86 1.33 18.87
C ARG A 116 8.64 2.17 19.88
N ALA A 117 8.84 3.46 19.58
CA ALA A 117 9.51 4.37 20.50
C ALA A 117 8.75 4.53 21.83
N LYS A 118 7.41 4.68 21.77
CA LYS A 118 6.55 4.77 22.97
C LYS A 118 6.60 3.50 23.81
N ARG A 119 6.52 2.30 23.19
CA ARG A 119 6.62 1.02 23.91
C ARG A 119 7.96 0.86 24.62
N ASN A 120 9.06 1.25 23.97
CA ASN A 120 10.39 1.18 24.58
C ASN A 120 10.56 2.19 25.73
N ALA A 121 9.91 3.36 25.65
CA ALA A 121 9.94 4.37 26.72
C ALA A 121 9.09 3.97 27.95
N LEU A 122 8.06 3.14 27.77
CA LEU A 122 7.16 2.66 28.83
C LEU A 122 7.69 1.42 29.58
N SER A 123 8.88 0.92 29.24
CA SER A 123 9.57 -0.13 29.98
C SER A 123 10.70 0.44 30.86
N PRO A 124 10.43 1.08 32.02
CA PRO A 124 11.45 1.33 33.02
C PRO A 124 11.63 0.10 33.92
N GLU A 125 12.85 -0.45 33.92
CA GLU A 125 13.50 -1.25 34.97
C GLU A 125 12.85 -2.54 35.51
N SER A 126 13.45 -3.67 35.12
CA SER A 126 13.74 -4.82 35.99
C SER A 126 15.01 -5.45 35.44
N SER A 127 16.16 -5.55 36.11
CA SER A 127 16.54 -5.38 37.51
C SER A 127 18.03 -4.97 37.54
N ALA A 128 18.42 -4.09 38.46
CA ALA A 128 19.82 -4.02 38.90
C ALA A 128 20.09 -5.19 39.89
N PRO A 129 21.36 -5.48 40.19
CA PRO A 129 21.83 -4.94 41.45
C PRO A 129 23.17 -4.21 41.34
N VAL A 130 23.17 -3.08 42.04
CA VAL A 130 24.32 -2.29 42.48
C VAL A 130 25.25 -3.19 43.30
N THR A 131 26.51 -3.29 42.89
CA THR A 131 27.60 -3.74 43.77
C THR A 131 28.52 -2.56 44.07
N GLY A 132 28.50 -2.13 45.32
CA GLY A 132 29.52 -1.30 45.95
C GLY A 132 29.48 -1.54 47.46
N PRO A 133 30.52 -1.15 48.20
CA PRO A 133 31.87 -1.73 48.21
C PRO A 133 32.08 -2.53 49.52
N SER A 134 32.86 -3.61 49.49
CA SER A 134 33.33 -4.26 50.73
C SER A 134 34.85 -4.18 50.83
N SER A 135 35.32 -3.26 51.68
CA SER A 135 36.65 -3.25 52.25
C SER A 135 36.92 -4.58 52.95
N GLN A 136 38.02 -5.26 52.60
CA GLN A 136 38.81 -6.03 53.55
C GLN A 136 40.30 -5.93 53.18
N GLU A 137 41.03 -5.16 53.98
CA GLU A 137 42.45 -5.36 54.23
C GLU A 137 42.66 -6.75 54.87
N VAL A 138 43.64 -7.52 54.41
CA VAL A 138 44.49 -8.34 55.29
C VAL A 138 45.93 -8.31 54.72
N LYS A 139 46.82 -7.65 55.47
CA LYS A 139 48.30 -7.86 55.51
C LYS A 139 48.55 -9.23 56.17
N PHE A 140 49.57 -10.04 55.89
CA PHE A 140 50.95 -9.84 55.47
C PHE A 140 51.37 -10.98 54.53
#